data_AF-A0A162K650-F1
#
_entry.id   AF-A0A162K650-F1
#
_cell.length_a   1.000
_cell.length_b   1.000
_cell.length_c   1.000
_cell.angle_alpha   90.00
_cell.angle_beta   90.00
_cell.angle_gamma   90.00
#
_symmetry.space_group_name_H-M   'P 1'
#
loop_
_entity.id
_entity.type
_entity.pdbx_description
1 polymer ?
#
loop_
_entity_poly.entity_id
_entity_poly.type
_entity_poly.pdbx_seq_one_letter_code
_entity_poly.pdbx_strand_id
1 'polypeptide(L)'
;MTPPLDIEKGPSAQVQRKSVSHSWDQNLSTSPSATFQSPPPSWARSLPHRGAPKQLKPFNTQDVKILLLENVNQAGCDILKGQGYQVETFKSSLPEDQLVEKIRYATRCSAMYHHIVKYRKLLIAGFSDVQVIGIRSKTKLSERVLREAKNLLVIGCFCIGTNQVDLEFAARNGIAVFNSPFANSRSVAELVIGEIISLARQLGDRSNEMHRGTWNKVSSKCWEIRGKTLGIVGYGHIGSQLSVLAEAMGMSVIYYDVVTLMALGTARQVPTLEILLGEADFVTLHVPDLPETRGMISDSQLECMKVGSYLINASRGSVVDIPALVRAMRSGKVAGAALDVYPDEPAGNGDYFTSHLNQWAEDLRTLSNIILTPHIGGSTEEAQRAIGVEVGDALVRYINQGITLGSVNMPEAQLRSLTLDEPNHARVIYIHRNVPGVLRKGKSGHTHTNLCTVYLTFPAVNEILGDHNVDKQISDSRGDVAYLMADISNVQYAQIKDITESLEALSSCIMTRVLY
;
A
#
# COMPACT_ATOMS: atom_id res chain seq x y z
N MET A 1 -60.36 48.58 -35.55
CA MET A 1 -60.72 49.26 -36.80
C MET A 1 -59.48 49.39 -37.67
N THR A 2 -59.64 49.18 -38.97
CA THR A 2 -58.66 49.25 -40.08
C THR A 2 -59.47 49.48 -41.37
N PRO A 3 -58.87 49.74 -42.55
CA PRO A 3 -57.51 50.23 -42.86
C PRO A 3 -57.64 51.75 -43.19
N PRO A 4 -57.24 52.38 -44.34
CA PRO A 4 -56.33 52.03 -45.46
C PRO A 4 -54.84 52.22 -45.06
N LEU A 5 -53.78 51.81 -45.78
CA LEU A 5 -53.55 51.03 -47.02
C LEU A 5 -53.96 51.61 -48.38
N ASP A 6 -52.95 52.00 -49.19
CA ASP A 6 -52.88 51.88 -50.66
C ASP A 6 -51.41 52.10 -51.10
N ILE A 7 -50.81 51.48 -52.12
CA ILE A 7 -51.05 50.19 -52.81
C ILE A 7 -49.73 49.77 -53.50
N GLU A 8 -49.41 48.47 -53.59
CA GLU A 8 -48.28 47.94 -54.39
C GLU A 8 -48.69 47.56 -55.83
N LYS A 9 -47.73 47.64 -56.77
CA LYS A 9 -47.48 46.67 -57.87
C LYS A 9 -45.96 46.77 -58.20
N GLY A 10 -45.09 45.75 -58.19
CA GLY A 10 -45.22 44.27 -58.33
C GLY A 10 -44.78 43.82 -59.73
N PRO A 11 -44.51 42.53 -60.05
CA PRO A 11 -44.07 41.36 -59.26
C PRO A 11 -42.64 40.88 -59.73
N SER A 12 -41.97 39.80 -59.28
CA SER A 12 -42.38 38.42 -58.97
C SER A 12 -41.27 37.67 -58.19
N ALA A 13 -41.58 36.49 -57.62
CA ALA A 13 -40.69 35.78 -56.68
C ALA A 13 -40.51 34.29 -57.00
N GLN A 14 -39.30 33.76 -56.79
CA GLN A 14 -38.98 32.43 -56.20
C GLN A 14 -37.47 32.10 -56.31
N VAL A 15 -36.76 31.95 -55.19
CA VAL A 15 -35.60 31.02 -55.07
C VAL A 15 -35.49 30.51 -53.62
N GLN A 16 -35.43 29.20 -53.41
CA GLN A 16 -34.93 28.58 -52.18
C GLN A 16 -33.61 27.83 -52.44
N ARG A 17 -32.64 28.02 -51.54
CA ARG A 17 -31.52 27.13 -51.17
C ARG A 17 -30.56 26.60 -52.26
N LYS A 18 -29.27 26.98 -52.13
CA LYS A 18 -28.17 26.07 -51.70
C LYS A 18 -26.89 26.87 -51.33
N SER A 19 -25.96 26.22 -50.64
CA SER A 19 -24.73 26.78 -50.02
C SER A 19 -23.51 26.79 -50.96
N VAL A 20 -22.47 27.58 -50.61
CA VAL A 20 -21.05 27.17 -50.34
C VAL A 20 -20.13 28.42 -50.15
N SER A 21 -18.99 28.23 -49.51
CA SER A 21 -17.92 29.13 -48.96
C SER A 21 -17.43 30.35 -49.76
N HIS A 22 -16.83 31.36 -49.07
CA HIS A 22 -15.36 31.54 -48.96
C HIS A 22 -14.85 32.73 -48.08
N SER A 23 -13.83 32.42 -47.26
CA SER A 23 -12.69 33.26 -46.77
C SER A 23 -12.86 34.76 -46.43
N TRP A 24 -12.80 35.09 -45.13
CA TRP A 24 -12.30 36.38 -44.61
C TRP A 24 -11.23 36.10 -43.54
N ASP A 25 -10.04 36.71 -43.69
CA ASP A 25 -8.92 36.60 -42.73
C ASP A 25 -9.15 37.42 -41.46
N GLN A 26 -8.80 36.87 -40.29
CA GLN A 26 -8.58 37.66 -39.07
C GLN A 26 -7.38 37.13 -38.28
N ASN A 27 -6.40 38.01 -38.05
CA ASN A 27 -5.31 37.80 -37.11
C ASN A 27 -5.81 37.97 -35.66
N LEU A 28 -5.88 36.88 -34.90
CA LEU A 28 -5.95 36.89 -33.43
C LEU A 28 -5.12 35.73 -32.86
N SER A 29 -4.24 36.04 -31.91
CA SER A 29 -3.27 35.10 -31.35
C SER A 29 -3.94 34.05 -30.45
N THR A 30 -3.62 32.77 -30.68
CA THR A 30 -3.98 31.66 -29.80
C THR A 30 -2.77 30.75 -29.54
N SER A 31 -2.70 30.18 -28.35
CA SER A 31 -1.61 29.31 -27.89
C SER A 31 -1.50 28.02 -28.71
N PRO A 32 -0.30 27.44 -28.90
CA PRO A 32 -0.12 26.27 -29.75
C PRO A 32 -0.70 25.00 -29.11
N SER A 33 -1.80 24.49 -29.68
CA SER A 33 -2.31 23.15 -29.40
C SER A 33 -1.29 22.08 -29.85
N ALA A 34 -0.78 21.29 -28.91
CA ALA A 34 0.18 20.22 -29.19
C ALA A 34 -0.45 19.12 -30.06
N THR A 35 -0.16 19.13 -31.36
CA THR A 35 -0.53 18.06 -32.28
C THR A 35 0.63 17.06 -32.34
N PHE A 36 0.42 15.85 -31.84
CA PHE A 36 1.43 14.79 -31.88
C PHE A 36 1.60 14.28 -33.33
N GLN A 37 2.67 14.72 -34.01
CA GLN A 37 3.13 14.10 -35.25
C GLN A 37 4.31 13.16 -34.94
N SER A 38 4.14 11.87 -35.24
CA SER A 38 5.21 10.88 -35.12
C SER A 38 6.34 11.20 -36.11
N PRO A 39 7.62 11.21 -35.69
CA PRO A 39 8.72 11.48 -36.60
C PRO A 39 8.90 10.33 -37.64
N PRO A 40 9.41 10.64 -38.85
CA PRO A 40 9.63 9.63 -39.88
C PRO A 40 10.73 8.62 -39.49
N PRO A 41 10.67 7.38 -40.01
CA PRO A 41 11.42 6.23 -39.47
C PRO A 41 12.93 6.24 -39.70
N SER A 42 13.50 7.29 -40.29
CA SER A 42 14.92 7.38 -40.67
C SER A 42 15.87 7.87 -39.56
N TRP A 43 15.35 8.25 -38.38
CA TRP A 43 16.16 8.69 -37.23
C TRP A 43 16.39 7.61 -36.15
N ALA A 44 15.91 6.38 -36.38
CA ALA A 44 16.19 5.23 -35.51
C ALA A 44 17.58 4.61 -35.78
N ARG A 45 18.67 5.35 -35.51
CA ARG A 45 20.02 4.77 -35.39
C ARG A 45 20.53 4.85 -33.95
N SER A 46 20.68 3.67 -33.35
CA SER A 46 21.46 3.39 -32.14
C SER A 46 21.29 4.37 -30.96
N LEU A 47 20.13 4.31 -30.31
CA LEU A 47 20.17 4.34 -28.84
C LEU A 47 20.94 3.09 -28.38
N PRO A 48 21.87 3.19 -27.41
CA PRO A 48 22.55 2.01 -26.89
C PRO A 48 21.51 1.05 -26.33
N HIS A 49 21.57 -0.20 -26.79
CA HIS A 49 20.68 -1.26 -26.34
C HIS A 49 21.02 -1.51 -24.86
N ARG A 50 20.21 -0.97 -23.93
CA ARG A 50 20.36 -1.27 -22.50
C ARG A 50 20.14 -2.77 -22.36
N GLY A 51 21.19 -3.51 -22.00
CA GLY A 51 21.09 -4.93 -21.73
C GLY A 51 20.02 -5.22 -20.68
N ALA A 52 19.42 -6.40 -20.74
CA ALA A 52 18.47 -6.83 -19.72
C ALA A 52 19.13 -6.75 -18.33
N PRO A 53 18.39 -6.35 -17.29
CA PRO A 53 18.94 -6.29 -15.93
C PRO A 53 19.48 -7.66 -15.54
N LYS A 54 20.72 -7.70 -15.06
CA LYS A 54 21.35 -8.93 -14.56
C LYS A 54 20.56 -9.37 -13.34
N GLN A 55 20.02 -10.58 -13.37
CA GLN A 55 19.62 -11.26 -12.14
C GLN A 55 20.91 -11.55 -11.37
N LEU A 56 21.17 -10.75 -10.35
CA LEU A 56 22.27 -11.00 -9.41
C LEU A 56 21.86 -12.21 -8.55
N LYS A 57 22.72 -13.24 -8.55
CA LYS A 57 22.42 -14.54 -7.96
C LYS A 57 23.38 -14.80 -6.80
N PRO A 58 23.01 -14.45 -5.57
CA PRO A 58 23.81 -14.82 -4.40
C PRO A 58 23.86 -16.35 -4.17
N PHE A 59 22.82 -17.08 -4.63
CA PHE A 59 22.62 -18.51 -4.43
C PHE A 59 22.00 -19.15 -5.68
N ASN A 60 22.03 -20.49 -5.75
CA ASN A 60 21.20 -21.22 -6.71
C ASN A 60 19.72 -20.93 -6.38
N THR A 61 18.90 -20.51 -7.35
CA THR A 61 17.53 -20.05 -7.08
C THR A 61 16.64 -21.14 -6.45
N GLN A 62 17.03 -22.40 -6.65
CA GLN A 62 16.40 -23.57 -6.02
C GLN A 62 16.61 -23.65 -4.50
N ASP A 63 17.58 -22.94 -3.92
CA ASP A 63 17.86 -23.00 -2.47
C ASP A 63 16.93 -22.08 -1.66
N VAL A 64 16.29 -21.09 -2.30
CA VAL A 64 15.41 -20.13 -1.64
C VAL A 64 14.05 -20.77 -1.36
N LYS A 65 13.76 -20.96 -0.07
CA LYS A 65 12.50 -21.53 0.42
C LYS A 65 11.56 -20.44 0.94
N ILE A 66 10.35 -20.45 0.38
CA ILE A 66 9.29 -19.48 0.65
C ILE A 66 8.07 -20.20 1.22
N LEU A 67 7.65 -19.81 2.42
CA LEU A 67 6.44 -20.30 3.07
C LEU A 67 5.33 -19.25 2.95
N LEU A 68 4.28 -19.53 2.20
CA LEU A 68 3.09 -18.68 2.07
C LEU A 68 1.92 -19.28 2.87
N LEU A 69 1.32 -18.50 3.75
CA LEU A 69 0.21 -18.91 4.64
C LEU A 69 -1.10 -18.21 4.24
N GLU A 70 -2.23 -18.68 4.81
CA GLU A 70 -3.54 -18.00 4.69
C GLU A 70 -4.09 -17.83 3.25
N ASN A 71 -3.71 -18.72 2.33
CA ASN A 71 -4.16 -18.74 0.94
C ASN A 71 -3.87 -17.42 0.20
N VAL A 72 -2.59 -17.01 0.17
CA VAL A 72 -2.08 -15.94 -0.70
C VAL A 72 -2.56 -16.14 -2.14
N ASN A 73 -2.93 -15.05 -2.81
CA ASN A 73 -3.44 -15.08 -4.19
C ASN A 73 -2.44 -15.72 -5.15
N GLN A 74 -2.96 -16.52 -6.11
CA GLN A 74 -2.17 -17.30 -7.05
C GLN A 74 -1.17 -16.44 -7.85
N ALA A 75 -1.49 -15.19 -8.18
CA ALA A 75 -0.58 -14.31 -8.92
C ALA A 75 0.76 -14.06 -8.19
N GLY A 76 0.73 -13.90 -6.87
CA GLY A 76 1.95 -13.78 -6.06
C GLY A 76 2.75 -15.08 -6.00
N CYS A 77 2.04 -16.22 -5.88
CA CYS A 77 2.64 -17.54 -5.94
C CYS A 77 3.34 -17.80 -7.30
N ASP A 78 2.73 -17.36 -8.40
CA ASP A 78 3.23 -17.56 -9.76
C ASP A 78 4.45 -16.67 -10.07
N ILE A 79 4.47 -15.42 -9.59
CA ILE A 79 5.66 -14.53 -9.68
C ILE A 79 6.86 -15.18 -8.96
N LEU A 80 6.65 -15.67 -7.75
CA LEU A 80 7.71 -16.27 -6.94
C LEU A 80 8.19 -17.61 -7.53
N LYS A 81 7.29 -18.46 -8.01
CA LYS A 81 7.65 -19.69 -8.74
C LYS A 81 8.33 -19.39 -10.08
N GLY A 82 7.94 -18.31 -10.76
CA GLY A 82 8.53 -17.86 -12.03
C GLY A 82 10.00 -17.43 -11.91
N GLN A 83 10.46 -17.03 -10.71
CA GLN A 83 11.89 -16.83 -10.44
C GLN A 83 12.65 -18.14 -10.18
N GLY A 84 11.96 -19.26 -9.98
CA GLY A 84 12.54 -20.57 -9.67
C GLY A 84 12.70 -20.89 -8.17
N TYR A 85 12.05 -20.12 -7.28
CA TYR A 85 12.07 -20.38 -5.83
C TYR A 85 11.23 -21.61 -5.43
N GLN A 86 11.60 -22.26 -4.32
CA GLN A 86 10.78 -23.31 -3.70
C GLN A 86 9.63 -22.68 -2.90
N VAL A 87 8.44 -22.59 -3.48
CA VAL A 87 7.25 -21.97 -2.86
C VAL A 87 6.29 -23.03 -2.32
N GLU A 88 6.07 -23.02 -1.01
CA GLU A 88 5.12 -23.88 -0.30
C GLU A 88 3.93 -23.07 0.23
N THR A 89 2.69 -23.52 -0.03
CA THR A 89 1.47 -22.73 0.21
C THR A 89 0.50 -23.43 1.16
N PHE A 90 0.01 -22.72 2.17
CA PHE A 90 -1.01 -23.19 3.12
C PHE A 90 -2.31 -22.41 2.98
N LYS A 91 -3.44 -23.12 3.06
CA LYS A 91 -4.77 -22.50 2.99
C LYS A 91 -5.18 -21.80 4.28
N SER A 92 -4.69 -22.26 5.42
CA SER A 92 -4.99 -21.72 6.75
C SER A 92 -3.81 -20.91 7.32
N SER A 93 -4.09 -20.11 8.34
CA SER A 93 -3.09 -19.66 9.30
C SER A 93 -2.56 -20.85 10.11
N LEU A 94 -1.37 -20.71 10.69
CA LEU A 94 -0.81 -21.64 11.66
C LEU A 94 -0.74 -20.97 13.05
N PRO A 95 -1.11 -21.65 14.14
CA PRO A 95 -0.85 -21.16 15.51
C PRO A 95 0.65 -20.97 15.75
N GLU A 96 1.03 -20.05 16.65
CA GLU A 96 2.44 -19.72 16.92
C GLU A 96 3.29 -20.95 17.29
N ASP A 97 2.76 -21.88 18.10
CA ASP A 97 3.50 -23.10 18.48
C ASP A 97 3.80 -24.00 17.28
N GLN A 98 2.83 -24.21 16.38
CA GLN A 98 3.02 -25.00 15.16
C GLN A 98 3.96 -24.30 14.17
N LEU A 99 3.89 -22.96 14.10
CA LEU A 99 4.78 -22.16 13.27
C LEU A 99 6.23 -22.23 13.80
N VAL A 100 6.42 -22.12 15.11
CA VAL A 100 7.73 -22.32 15.79
C VAL A 100 8.26 -23.74 15.58
N GLU A 101 7.44 -24.77 15.75
CA GLU A 101 7.87 -26.16 15.49
C GLU A 101 8.33 -26.34 14.04
N LYS A 102 7.58 -25.78 13.09
CA LYS A 102 7.88 -25.85 11.65
C LYS A 102 9.17 -25.14 11.27
N ILE A 103 9.41 -23.95 11.84
CA ILE A 103 10.65 -23.19 11.71
C ILE A 103 11.82 -23.95 12.36
N ARG A 104 11.66 -24.44 13.60
CA ARG A 104 12.70 -25.21 14.33
C ARG A 104 13.05 -26.55 13.68
N TYR A 105 12.08 -27.25 13.10
CA TYR A 105 12.31 -28.54 12.43
C TYR A 105 13.25 -28.35 11.22
N ALA A 106 13.09 -27.21 10.52
CA ALA A 106 13.98 -26.81 9.44
C ALA A 106 15.45 -26.67 9.92
N THR A 107 15.67 -25.95 11.02
CA THR A 107 17.01 -25.67 11.56
C THR A 107 17.69 -26.89 12.19
N ARG A 108 16.93 -27.85 12.73
CA ARG A 108 17.50 -29.10 13.27
C ARG A 108 17.98 -30.06 12.19
N CYS A 109 17.35 -30.07 11.00
CA CYS A 109 17.77 -30.97 9.92
C CYS A 109 19.17 -30.64 9.37
N SER A 110 19.64 -29.39 9.46
CA SER A 110 21.00 -29.02 9.02
C SER A 110 22.12 -29.52 9.95
N ALA A 111 21.81 -29.89 11.20
CA ALA A 111 22.81 -30.24 12.21
C ALA A 111 22.97 -31.74 12.48
N MET A 112 22.07 -32.59 11.94
CA MET A 112 21.99 -34.01 12.34
C MET A 112 21.79 -34.94 11.14
N TYR A 113 22.76 -34.97 10.24
CA TYR A 113 22.89 -36.00 9.20
C TYR A 113 24.17 -36.83 9.35
N HIS A 114 24.39 -37.33 10.57
CA HIS A 114 25.19 -38.51 10.86
C HIS A 114 24.43 -39.37 11.89
N HIS A 115 24.29 -40.67 11.59
CA HIS A 115 23.71 -41.75 12.41
C HIS A 115 22.16 -41.92 12.55
N ILE A 116 21.71 -43.09 12.08
CA ILE A 116 20.67 -43.99 12.65
C ILE A 116 19.17 -43.77 12.31
N VAL A 117 18.76 -44.38 11.18
CA VAL A 117 17.89 -45.59 11.07
C VAL A 117 16.48 -45.65 11.73
N LYS A 118 15.47 -45.81 10.85
CA LYS A 118 14.19 -46.57 10.88
C LYS A 118 13.14 -46.36 12.01
N TYR A 119 11.87 -46.43 11.55
CA TYR A 119 10.60 -46.64 12.27
C TYR A 119 9.97 -45.47 13.05
N ARG A 120 9.43 -44.49 12.31
CA ARG A 120 8.00 -44.15 12.45
C ARG A 120 7.42 -43.69 11.10
N LYS A 121 6.18 -44.09 10.83
CA LYS A 121 5.45 -43.82 9.59
C LYS A 121 4.44 -42.71 9.88
N LEU A 122 4.19 -41.86 8.86
CA LEU A 122 3.25 -40.72 8.81
C LEU A 122 3.82 -39.33 9.19
N LEU A 123 3.46 -38.36 8.32
CA LEU A 123 3.47 -36.89 8.46
C LEU A 123 4.72 -36.08 8.05
N ILE A 124 4.53 -35.42 6.90
CA ILE A 124 5.10 -34.14 6.42
C ILE A 124 6.55 -34.19 5.92
N ALA A 125 6.73 -33.72 4.68
CA ALA A 125 8.03 -33.63 4.01
C ALA A 125 8.95 -32.60 4.70
N GLY A 126 10.25 -32.87 4.71
CA GLY A 126 11.23 -32.13 5.51
C GLY A 126 11.38 -30.66 5.10
N PHE A 127 11.15 -29.77 6.05
CA PHE A 127 11.56 -28.38 5.95
C PHE A 127 13.09 -28.28 5.95
N SER A 128 13.61 -27.38 5.13
CA SER A 128 14.95 -26.81 5.25
C SER A 128 14.74 -25.31 5.45
N ASP A 129 15.70 -24.61 6.06
CA ASP A 129 15.45 -23.29 6.67
C ASP A 129 14.72 -22.30 5.73
N VAL A 130 13.60 -21.76 6.22
CA VAL A 130 12.73 -20.86 5.47
C VAL A 130 13.35 -19.46 5.44
N GLN A 131 13.57 -18.92 4.25
CA GLN A 131 14.19 -17.60 4.05
C GLN A 131 13.16 -16.49 3.82
N VAL A 132 11.94 -16.84 3.42
CA VAL A 132 10.85 -15.89 3.15
C VAL A 132 9.56 -16.41 3.75
N ILE A 133 8.85 -15.58 4.50
CA ILE A 133 7.53 -15.89 5.03
C ILE A 133 6.50 -14.90 4.47
N GLY A 134 5.48 -15.42 3.81
CA GLY A 134 4.30 -14.66 3.38
C GLY A 134 3.10 -14.96 4.27
N ILE A 135 2.47 -13.93 4.82
CA ILE A 135 1.28 -14.03 5.69
C ILE A 135 0.17 -13.09 5.24
N ARG A 136 -1.01 -13.22 5.83
CA ARG A 136 -2.09 -12.21 5.74
C ARG A 136 -2.37 -11.70 7.16
N SER A 137 -3.63 -11.56 7.55
CA SER A 137 -4.03 -10.87 8.79
C SER A 137 -4.12 -11.76 10.04
N LYS A 138 -4.18 -13.10 9.91
CA LYS A 138 -4.43 -14.01 11.04
C LYS A 138 -3.17 -14.60 11.65
N THR A 139 -2.11 -14.81 10.86
CA THR A 139 -0.85 -15.35 11.39
C THR A 139 -0.08 -14.26 12.13
N LYS A 140 0.23 -14.51 13.41
CA LYS A 140 1.06 -13.61 14.22
C LYS A 140 2.52 -14.02 14.14
N LEU A 141 3.39 -13.06 13.84
CA LEU A 141 4.85 -13.17 13.87
C LEU A 141 5.38 -12.34 15.04
N SER A 142 5.18 -12.87 16.25
CA SER A 142 5.72 -12.32 17.49
C SER A 142 7.24 -12.49 17.57
N GLU A 143 7.92 -11.74 18.45
CA GLU A 143 9.35 -11.96 18.77
C GLU A 143 9.67 -13.44 19.04
N ARG A 144 8.76 -14.17 19.71
CA ARG A 144 8.92 -15.60 20.01
C ARG A 144 9.05 -16.45 18.74
N VAL A 145 8.30 -16.12 17.69
CA VAL A 145 8.37 -16.81 16.39
C VAL A 145 9.64 -16.39 15.63
N LEU A 146 9.89 -15.08 15.57
CA LEU A 146 11.00 -14.51 14.79
C LEU A 146 12.38 -14.92 15.32
N ARG A 147 12.54 -15.05 16.65
CA ARG A 147 13.79 -15.50 17.30
C ARG A 147 14.23 -16.91 16.89
N GLU A 148 13.30 -17.76 16.48
CA GLU A 148 13.58 -19.12 16.01
C GLU A 148 13.92 -19.14 14.51
N ALA A 149 13.53 -18.11 13.76
CA ALA A 149 13.65 -18.02 12.31
C ALA A 149 15.02 -17.49 11.85
N LYS A 150 16.10 -18.18 12.24
CA LYS A 150 17.49 -17.70 12.10
C LYS A 150 17.94 -17.31 10.68
N ASN A 151 17.37 -17.92 9.65
CA ASN A 151 17.74 -17.68 8.25
C ASN A 151 16.67 -16.85 7.49
N LEU A 152 15.71 -16.26 8.20
CA LEU A 152 14.65 -15.43 7.61
C LEU A 152 15.26 -14.11 7.12
N LEU A 153 15.08 -13.81 5.84
CA LEU A 153 15.59 -12.59 5.21
C LEU A 153 14.51 -11.51 5.11
N VAL A 154 13.27 -11.92 4.85
CA VAL A 154 12.16 -11.01 4.52
C VAL A 154 10.79 -11.61 4.80
N ILE A 155 9.86 -10.75 5.21
CA ILE A 155 8.44 -11.05 5.45
C ILE A 155 7.58 -10.28 4.44
N GLY A 156 6.66 -10.98 3.77
CA GLY A 156 5.62 -10.39 2.94
C GLY A 156 4.27 -10.40 3.64
N CYS A 157 3.78 -9.24 4.05
CA CYS A 157 2.39 -9.06 4.47
C CYS A 157 1.53 -8.91 3.21
N PHE A 158 0.85 -9.97 2.78
CA PHE A 158 -0.13 -9.96 1.69
C PHE A 158 -1.47 -9.36 2.15
N CYS A 159 -1.38 -8.17 2.74
CA CYS A 159 -2.46 -7.33 3.25
C CYS A 159 -1.92 -5.90 3.45
N ILE A 160 -2.82 -4.95 3.73
CA ILE A 160 -2.47 -3.54 3.96
C ILE A 160 -1.84 -3.34 5.35
N GLY A 161 -2.47 -3.91 6.38
CA GLY A 161 -2.03 -3.81 7.76
C GLY A 161 -0.91 -4.79 8.13
N THR A 162 -0.05 -4.38 9.06
CA THR A 162 1.13 -5.13 9.51
C THR A 162 1.15 -5.37 11.03
N ASN A 163 0.04 -5.10 11.72
CA ASN A 163 -0.13 -5.20 13.19
C ASN A 163 0.17 -6.59 13.76
N GLN A 164 0.13 -7.61 12.91
CA GLN A 164 0.40 -9.01 13.21
C GLN A 164 1.90 -9.37 13.19
N VAL A 165 2.79 -8.43 12.85
CA VAL A 165 4.25 -8.63 12.81
C VAL A 165 4.94 -7.69 13.80
N ASP A 166 5.88 -8.22 14.59
CA ASP A 166 6.77 -7.41 15.41
C ASP A 166 7.83 -6.70 14.53
N LEU A 167 7.50 -5.49 14.09
CA LEU A 167 8.34 -4.69 13.18
C LEU A 167 9.68 -4.28 13.81
N GLU A 168 9.70 -4.00 15.12
CA GLU A 168 10.91 -3.62 15.84
C GLU A 168 11.87 -4.81 15.95
N PHE A 169 11.39 -5.96 16.38
CA PHE A 169 12.21 -7.16 16.47
C PHE A 169 12.70 -7.59 15.08
N ALA A 170 11.84 -7.53 14.06
CA ALA A 170 12.24 -7.79 12.68
C ALA A 170 13.38 -6.86 12.23
N ALA A 171 13.27 -5.55 12.44
CA ALA A 171 14.29 -4.58 12.05
C ALA A 171 15.63 -4.80 12.80
N ARG A 172 15.58 -5.04 14.12
CA ARG A 172 16.78 -5.29 14.95
C ARG A 172 17.54 -6.56 14.54
N ASN A 173 16.88 -7.51 13.86
CA ASN A 173 17.49 -8.73 13.31
C ASN A 173 17.73 -8.67 11.79
N GLY A 174 17.56 -7.50 11.15
CA GLY A 174 17.81 -7.31 9.72
C GLY A 174 16.75 -7.92 8.79
N ILE A 175 15.58 -8.28 9.32
CA ILE A 175 14.47 -8.86 8.57
C ILE A 175 13.61 -7.73 8.01
N ALA A 176 13.61 -7.57 6.69
CA ALA A 176 12.76 -6.59 6.01
C ALA A 176 11.29 -7.06 6.00
N VAL A 177 10.34 -6.13 6.18
CA VAL A 177 8.91 -6.38 6.06
C VAL A 177 8.34 -5.50 4.95
N PHE A 178 7.55 -6.10 4.05
CA PHE A 178 6.85 -5.41 2.96
C PHE A 178 5.35 -5.66 3.05
N ASN A 179 4.55 -4.67 2.66
CA ASN A 179 3.09 -4.77 2.56
C ASN A 179 2.62 -4.27 1.17
N SER A 180 1.30 -4.17 0.99
CA SER A 180 0.68 -3.53 -0.18
C SER A 180 -0.31 -2.47 0.30
N PRO A 181 0.13 -1.22 0.49
CA PRO A 181 -0.67 -0.19 1.15
C PRO A 181 -1.73 0.46 0.25
N PHE A 182 -1.61 0.34 -1.08
CA PHE A 182 -2.43 1.09 -2.04
C PHE A 182 -3.32 0.23 -2.95
N ALA A 183 -3.11 -1.08 -3.02
CA ALA A 183 -3.80 -1.97 -3.96
C ALA A 183 -5.33 -2.03 -3.80
N ASN A 184 -5.86 -1.68 -2.62
CA ASN A 184 -7.30 -1.63 -2.36
C ASN A 184 -7.97 -0.30 -2.73
N SER A 185 -7.21 0.73 -3.12
CA SER A 185 -7.74 2.11 -3.25
C SER A 185 -8.99 2.18 -4.14
N ARG A 186 -8.98 1.40 -5.23
CA ARG A 186 -10.08 1.34 -6.19
C ARG A 186 -11.35 0.72 -5.58
N SER A 187 -11.20 -0.36 -4.82
CA SER A 187 -12.33 -1.07 -4.23
C SER A 187 -13.03 -0.24 -3.16
N VAL A 188 -12.28 0.51 -2.34
CA VAL A 188 -12.86 1.43 -1.36
C VAL A 188 -13.61 2.56 -2.07
N ALA A 189 -13.02 3.15 -3.12
CA ALA A 189 -13.68 4.21 -3.89
C ALA A 189 -14.98 3.74 -4.57
N GLU A 190 -15.01 2.51 -5.10
CA GLU A 190 -16.23 1.92 -5.68
C GLU A 190 -17.28 1.59 -4.63
N LEU A 191 -16.90 1.07 -3.46
CA LEU A 191 -17.82 0.82 -2.36
C LEU A 191 -18.51 2.11 -1.91
N VAL A 192 -17.74 3.17 -1.67
CA VAL A 192 -18.27 4.47 -1.19
C VAL A 192 -19.25 5.09 -2.19
N ILE A 193 -19.01 4.96 -3.50
CA ILE A 193 -19.99 5.38 -4.53
C ILE A 193 -21.28 4.55 -4.43
N GLY A 194 -21.17 3.23 -4.26
CA GLY A 194 -22.32 2.34 -4.05
C GLY A 194 -23.12 2.69 -2.79
N GLU A 195 -22.44 3.03 -1.70
CA GLU A 195 -23.02 3.48 -0.43
C GLU A 195 -23.72 4.83 -0.56
N ILE A 196 -23.08 5.82 -1.18
CA ILE A 196 -23.67 7.15 -1.47
C ILE A 196 -25.00 7.00 -2.22
N ILE A 197 -25.04 6.19 -3.28
CA ILE A 197 -26.26 5.92 -4.06
C ILE A 197 -27.31 5.19 -3.19
N SER A 198 -26.88 4.21 -2.40
CA SER A 198 -27.77 3.39 -1.57
C SER A 198 -28.41 4.19 -0.44
N LEU A 199 -27.64 5.05 0.24
CA LEU A 199 -28.11 5.96 1.30
C LEU A 199 -29.01 7.06 0.76
N ALA A 200 -28.67 7.65 -0.40
CA ALA A 200 -29.49 8.65 -1.07
C ALA A 200 -30.88 8.12 -1.46
N ARG A 201 -31.00 6.80 -1.64
CA ARG A 201 -32.23 6.11 -2.09
C ARG A 201 -32.86 5.22 -1.03
N GLN A 202 -32.30 5.16 0.18
CA GLN A 202 -32.71 4.27 1.29
C GLN A 202 -32.78 2.79 0.88
N LEU A 203 -31.92 2.36 -0.05
CA LEU A 203 -32.05 1.09 -0.77
C LEU A 203 -32.02 -0.13 0.17
N GLY A 204 -31.17 -0.09 1.20
CA GLY A 204 -31.06 -1.16 2.21
C GLY A 204 -32.37 -1.36 2.97
N ASP A 205 -32.95 -0.27 3.49
CA ASP A 205 -34.24 -0.32 4.19
C ASP A 205 -35.36 -0.87 3.31
N ARG A 206 -35.48 -0.36 2.07
CA ARG A 206 -36.53 -0.78 1.12
C ARG A 206 -36.38 -2.25 0.72
N SER A 207 -35.15 -2.74 0.59
CA SER A 207 -34.87 -4.17 0.36
C SER A 207 -35.29 -5.01 1.57
N ASN A 208 -34.91 -4.60 2.78
CA ASN A 208 -35.24 -5.29 4.03
C ASN A 208 -36.76 -5.33 4.30
N GLU A 209 -37.49 -4.25 4.00
CA GLU A 209 -38.96 -4.22 4.05
C GLU A 209 -39.57 -5.24 3.08
N MET A 210 -39.12 -5.27 1.82
CA MET A 210 -39.60 -6.21 0.81
C MET A 210 -39.31 -7.67 1.16
N HIS A 211 -38.11 -7.97 1.71
CA HIS A 211 -37.78 -9.30 2.22
C HIS A 211 -38.68 -9.74 3.40
N ARG A 212 -39.28 -8.80 4.13
CA ARG A 212 -40.27 -9.03 5.19
C ARG A 212 -41.72 -8.96 4.68
N GLY A 213 -41.94 -8.91 3.35
CA GLY A 213 -43.26 -8.83 2.73
C GLY A 213 -43.95 -7.46 2.84
N THR A 214 -43.23 -6.41 3.26
CA THR A 214 -43.76 -5.05 3.40
C THR A 214 -43.52 -4.24 2.13
N TRP A 215 -44.59 -3.86 1.44
CA TRP A 215 -44.52 -3.02 0.23
C TRP A 215 -44.60 -1.52 0.58
N ASN A 216 -43.45 -0.85 0.65
CA ASN A 216 -43.36 0.57 1.04
C ASN A 216 -42.83 1.46 -0.11
N LYS A 217 -43.73 1.86 -1.03
CA LYS A 217 -43.38 2.68 -2.20
C LYS A 217 -43.46 4.18 -1.88
N VAL A 218 -42.35 4.77 -1.45
CA VAL A 218 -42.22 6.21 -1.15
C VAL A 218 -41.10 6.90 -1.93
N SER A 219 -41.29 8.17 -2.26
CA SER A 219 -40.29 9.07 -2.87
C SER A 219 -39.79 10.16 -1.92
N SER A 220 -40.43 10.34 -0.76
CA SER A 220 -40.04 11.33 0.24
C SER A 220 -38.66 11.03 0.82
N LYS A 221 -37.79 12.05 0.86
CA LYS A 221 -36.39 11.94 1.34
C LYS A 221 -35.51 10.96 0.53
N CYS A 222 -35.86 10.72 -0.74
CA CYS A 222 -35.03 9.99 -1.70
C CYS A 222 -34.51 10.95 -2.77
N TRP A 223 -33.21 10.90 -3.08
CA TRP A 223 -32.53 11.90 -3.90
C TRP A 223 -31.75 11.31 -5.08
N GLU A 224 -31.62 12.08 -6.15
CA GLU A 224 -30.52 11.91 -7.11
C GLU A 224 -29.23 12.52 -6.52
N ILE A 225 -28.11 11.81 -6.69
CA ILE A 225 -26.79 12.26 -6.26
C ILE A 225 -26.19 13.32 -7.20
N ARG A 226 -26.64 13.36 -8.46
CA ARG A 226 -26.26 14.40 -9.43
C ARG A 226 -26.61 15.80 -8.88
N GLY A 227 -25.66 16.72 -8.99
CA GLY A 227 -25.77 18.08 -8.45
C GLY A 227 -25.69 18.18 -6.93
N LYS A 228 -25.38 17.08 -6.21
CA LYS A 228 -25.04 17.11 -4.78
C LYS A 228 -23.55 17.34 -4.58
N THR A 229 -23.19 17.86 -3.42
CA THR A 229 -21.80 18.12 -3.02
C THR A 229 -21.26 16.94 -2.20
N LEU A 230 -20.18 16.33 -2.67
CA LEU A 230 -19.39 15.36 -1.93
C LEU A 230 -18.22 16.09 -1.24
N GLY A 231 -18.16 16.02 0.08
CA GLY A 231 -17.03 16.48 0.89
C GLY A 231 -16.11 15.30 1.25
N ILE A 232 -14.87 15.35 0.78
CA ILE A 232 -13.85 14.33 1.05
C ILE A 232 -12.88 14.84 2.13
N VAL A 233 -12.78 14.12 3.25
CA VAL A 233 -11.80 14.41 4.32
C VAL A 233 -10.61 13.46 4.15
N GLY A 234 -9.46 14.00 3.76
CA GLY A 234 -8.27 13.25 3.34
C GLY A 234 -8.27 12.99 1.83
N TYR A 235 -7.44 13.73 1.08
CA TYR A 235 -7.38 13.70 -0.38
C TYR A 235 -6.19 12.89 -0.92
N GLY A 236 -5.84 11.81 -0.22
CA GLY A 236 -4.82 10.85 -0.64
C GLY A 236 -5.27 9.91 -1.76
N HIS A 237 -4.69 8.70 -1.80
CA HIS A 237 -4.92 7.71 -2.86
C HIS A 237 -6.41 7.35 -3.07
N ILE A 238 -7.17 7.12 -1.98
CA ILE A 238 -8.60 6.80 -2.07
C ILE A 238 -9.42 8.04 -2.41
N GLY A 239 -9.20 9.15 -1.69
CA GLY A 239 -9.98 10.38 -1.87
C GLY A 239 -9.88 10.99 -3.27
N SER A 240 -8.68 11.03 -3.85
CA SER A 240 -8.47 11.50 -5.22
C SER A 240 -9.08 10.56 -6.28
N GLN A 241 -9.03 9.23 -6.07
CA GLN A 241 -9.67 8.27 -6.97
C GLN A 241 -11.21 8.32 -6.87
N LEU A 242 -11.74 8.55 -5.67
CA LEU A 242 -13.17 8.75 -5.43
C LEU A 242 -13.67 10.04 -6.07
N SER A 243 -12.92 11.16 -6.04
CA SER A 243 -13.37 12.41 -6.65
C SER A 243 -13.63 12.26 -8.15
N VAL A 244 -12.75 11.55 -8.87
CA VAL A 244 -12.93 11.26 -10.30
C VAL A 244 -14.22 10.46 -10.57
N LEU A 245 -14.56 9.51 -9.70
CA LEU A 245 -15.81 8.74 -9.81
C LEU A 245 -17.05 9.59 -9.51
N ALA A 246 -17.00 10.41 -8.46
CA ALA A 246 -18.10 11.28 -8.05
C ALA A 246 -18.40 12.35 -9.11
N GLU A 247 -17.37 12.98 -9.69
CA GLU A 247 -17.51 13.91 -10.81
C GLU A 247 -18.10 13.25 -12.06
N ALA A 248 -17.71 12.00 -12.36
CA ALA A 248 -18.28 11.24 -13.48
C ALA A 248 -19.78 10.91 -13.27
N MET A 249 -20.27 10.90 -12.02
CA MET A 249 -21.69 10.80 -11.68
C MET A 249 -22.40 12.17 -11.57
N GLY A 250 -21.69 13.26 -11.87
CA GLY A 250 -22.21 14.62 -11.85
C GLY A 250 -22.38 15.21 -10.44
N MET A 251 -21.61 14.74 -9.46
CA MET A 251 -21.48 15.41 -8.15
C MET A 251 -20.47 16.57 -8.24
N SER A 252 -20.65 17.59 -7.41
CA SER A 252 -19.61 18.59 -7.15
C SER A 252 -18.71 18.08 -6.04
N VAL A 253 -17.38 18.11 -6.20
CA VAL A 253 -16.45 17.61 -5.17
C VAL A 253 -15.71 18.75 -4.49
N ILE A 254 -15.74 18.75 -3.16
CA ILE A 254 -14.87 19.56 -2.31
C ILE A 254 -14.05 18.62 -1.42
N TYR A 255 -12.86 19.04 -1.03
CA TYR A 255 -12.03 18.26 -0.12
C TYR A 255 -11.28 19.10 0.90
N TYR A 256 -11.04 18.50 2.06
CA TYR A 256 -10.19 19.04 3.11
C TYR A 256 -9.04 18.07 3.35
N ASP A 257 -7.82 18.60 3.35
CA ASP A 257 -6.61 17.89 3.69
C ASP A 257 -5.66 18.89 4.39
N VAL A 258 -4.85 18.39 5.33
CA VAL A 258 -3.86 19.20 6.06
C VAL A 258 -2.68 19.59 5.17
N VAL A 259 -2.47 18.87 4.07
CA VAL A 259 -1.51 19.20 3.01
C VAL A 259 -2.24 19.89 1.86
N THR A 260 -1.63 20.94 1.30
CA THR A 260 -2.08 21.51 0.02
C THR A 260 -1.74 20.53 -1.12
N LEU A 261 -2.76 19.86 -1.65
CA LEU A 261 -2.61 18.86 -2.71
C LEU A 261 -3.16 19.42 -4.02
N MET A 262 -2.65 18.93 -5.16
CA MET A 262 -3.22 19.29 -6.45
C MET A 262 -4.52 18.53 -6.69
N ALA A 263 -5.61 19.27 -6.92
CA ALA A 263 -6.90 18.68 -7.27
C ALA A 263 -6.84 17.91 -8.60
N LEU A 264 -7.62 16.82 -8.69
CA LEU A 264 -7.97 16.19 -9.97
C LEU A 264 -9.33 16.69 -10.44
N GLY A 265 -9.47 16.93 -11.74
CA GLY A 265 -10.76 17.30 -12.35
C GLY A 265 -11.22 18.70 -11.96
N THR A 266 -12.44 18.80 -11.42
CA THR A 266 -13.04 20.06 -10.94
C THR A 266 -13.07 20.18 -9.42
N ALA A 267 -12.50 19.22 -8.69
CA ALA A 267 -12.48 19.17 -7.23
C ALA A 267 -11.80 20.41 -6.61
N ARG A 268 -12.38 20.92 -5.52
CA ARG A 268 -11.92 22.14 -4.85
C ARG A 268 -11.42 21.87 -3.43
N GLN A 269 -10.17 22.22 -3.12
CA GLN A 269 -9.72 22.24 -1.72
C GLN A 269 -10.43 23.38 -0.97
N VAL A 270 -10.96 23.07 0.22
CA VAL A 270 -11.47 24.06 1.17
C VAL A 270 -10.51 24.19 2.36
N PRO A 271 -10.36 25.39 2.96
CA PRO A 271 -9.26 25.66 3.89
C PRO A 271 -9.48 25.11 5.30
N THR A 272 -10.72 24.77 5.68
CA THR A 272 -11.01 24.19 7.00
C THR A 272 -12.06 23.07 6.89
N LEU A 273 -12.09 22.19 7.90
CA LEU A 273 -13.03 21.08 7.97
C LEU A 273 -14.48 21.57 8.13
N GLU A 274 -14.72 22.64 8.89
CA GLU A 274 -16.05 23.18 9.18
C GLU A 274 -16.74 23.68 7.89
N ILE A 275 -15.97 24.28 6.98
CA ILE A 275 -16.47 24.70 5.66
C ILE A 275 -16.88 23.48 4.84
N LEU A 276 -16.08 22.40 4.86
CA LEU A 276 -16.43 21.15 4.18
C LEU A 276 -17.74 20.58 4.73
N LEU A 277 -17.88 20.48 6.04
CA LEU A 277 -19.07 19.91 6.70
C LEU A 277 -20.32 20.77 6.44
N GLY A 278 -20.19 22.10 6.41
CA GLY A 278 -21.28 23.02 6.11
C GLY A 278 -21.69 23.07 4.63
N GLU A 279 -20.78 22.78 3.70
CA GLU A 279 -21.05 22.76 2.25
C GLU A 279 -21.44 21.37 1.71
N ALA A 280 -21.01 20.27 2.33
CA ALA A 280 -21.21 18.91 1.81
C ALA A 280 -22.61 18.34 2.10
N ASP A 281 -23.21 17.67 1.12
CA ASP A 281 -24.43 16.87 1.31
C ASP A 281 -24.09 15.43 1.73
N PHE A 282 -22.96 14.91 1.23
CA PHE A 282 -22.34 13.65 1.63
C PHE A 282 -20.92 13.92 2.11
N VAL A 283 -20.55 13.46 3.29
CA VAL A 283 -19.19 13.55 3.85
C VAL A 283 -18.58 12.15 3.89
N THR A 284 -17.36 11.99 3.39
CA THR A 284 -16.62 10.72 3.41
C THR A 284 -15.23 10.89 4.00
N LEU A 285 -14.78 9.90 4.78
CA LEU A 285 -13.55 9.95 5.56
C LEU A 285 -12.50 8.97 4.99
N HIS A 286 -11.33 9.50 4.63
CA HIS A 286 -10.19 8.79 4.03
C HIS A 286 -8.85 9.16 4.69
N VAL A 287 -8.86 9.27 6.02
CA VAL A 287 -7.71 9.64 6.85
C VAL A 287 -6.99 8.43 7.49
N PRO A 288 -5.67 8.52 7.78
CA PRO A 288 -4.95 7.53 8.58
C PRO A 288 -5.39 7.55 10.06
N ASP A 289 -4.98 6.53 10.83
CA ASP A 289 -5.16 6.51 12.29
C ASP A 289 -3.96 7.18 12.95
N LEU A 290 -4.16 8.42 13.41
CA LEU A 290 -3.17 9.27 14.06
C LEU A 290 -3.80 9.89 15.32
N PRO A 291 -3.00 10.32 16.32
CA PRO A 291 -3.53 11.03 17.49
C PRO A 291 -4.47 12.21 17.14
N GLU A 292 -4.21 12.89 16.03
CA GLU A 292 -4.96 14.06 15.55
C GLU A 292 -6.25 13.70 14.79
N THR A 293 -6.38 12.47 14.27
CA THR A 293 -7.57 12.02 13.51
C THR A 293 -8.54 11.21 14.36
N ARG A 294 -8.10 10.72 15.53
CA ARG A 294 -8.93 9.96 16.48
C ARG A 294 -10.02 10.83 17.08
N GLY A 295 -11.27 10.43 16.92
CA GLY A 295 -12.45 11.17 17.39
C GLY A 295 -12.65 12.53 16.70
N MET A 296 -12.00 12.79 15.56
CA MET A 296 -12.08 14.10 14.88
C MET A 296 -13.50 14.43 14.40
N ILE A 297 -14.37 13.43 14.23
CA ILE A 297 -15.80 13.62 14.01
C ILE A 297 -16.55 13.32 15.32
N SER A 298 -16.72 14.37 16.14
CA SER A 298 -17.47 14.37 17.41
C SER A 298 -18.83 15.06 17.26
N ASP A 299 -19.61 15.20 18.35
CA ASP A 299 -20.86 15.99 18.37
C ASP A 299 -20.68 17.39 17.75
N SER A 300 -19.53 18.03 17.97
CA SER A 300 -19.27 19.39 17.46
C SER A 300 -19.14 19.46 15.93
N GLN A 301 -18.48 18.47 15.31
CA GLN A 301 -18.39 18.36 13.85
C GLN A 301 -19.72 17.89 13.25
N LEU A 302 -20.41 16.94 13.89
CA LEU A 302 -21.73 16.49 13.46
C LEU A 302 -22.76 17.63 13.50
N GLU A 303 -22.66 18.58 14.44
CA GLU A 303 -23.49 19.78 14.46
C GLU A 303 -23.09 20.82 13.39
N CYS A 304 -21.84 20.82 12.92
CA CYS A 304 -21.42 21.65 11.77
C CYS A 304 -21.92 21.11 10.42
N MET A 305 -22.31 19.83 10.34
CA MET A 305 -22.84 19.24 9.11
C MET A 305 -24.19 19.85 8.70
N LYS A 306 -24.51 19.85 7.40
CA LYS A 306 -25.86 20.20 6.92
C LYS A 306 -26.92 19.30 7.56
N VAL A 307 -28.07 19.87 7.91
CA VAL A 307 -29.24 19.09 8.37
C VAL A 307 -29.73 18.19 7.24
N GLY A 308 -29.77 16.88 7.49
CA GLY A 308 -30.16 15.88 6.50
C GLY A 308 -29.02 15.41 5.57
N SER A 309 -27.76 15.68 5.93
CA SER A 309 -26.57 15.16 5.25
C SER A 309 -26.28 13.69 5.61
N TYR A 310 -25.29 13.11 4.94
CA TYR A 310 -24.87 11.71 5.11
C TYR A 310 -23.39 11.62 5.49
N LEU A 311 -23.02 10.64 6.32
CA LEU A 311 -21.64 10.38 6.73
C LEU A 311 -21.19 8.97 6.31
N ILE A 312 -20.04 8.86 5.65
CA ILE A 312 -19.43 7.59 5.25
C ILE A 312 -18.04 7.47 5.89
N ASN A 313 -17.77 6.34 6.58
CA ASN A 313 -16.44 6.00 7.08
C ASN A 313 -16.01 4.61 6.59
N ALA A 314 -15.08 4.61 5.64
CA ALA A 314 -14.39 3.43 5.14
C ALA A 314 -12.86 3.57 5.29
N SER A 315 -12.38 4.27 6.33
CA SER A 315 -10.94 4.46 6.58
C SER A 315 -10.46 3.80 7.87
N ARG A 316 -10.87 4.33 9.03
CA ARG A 316 -10.43 3.88 10.36
C ARG A 316 -11.56 4.02 11.37
N GLY A 317 -11.80 2.97 12.17
CA GLY A 317 -12.90 2.94 13.14
C GLY A 317 -12.76 3.94 14.28
N SER A 318 -11.55 4.43 14.54
CA SER A 318 -11.23 5.41 15.59
C SER A 318 -11.59 6.86 15.25
N VAL A 319 -11.98 7.17 14.01
CA VAL A 319 -12.12 8.55 13.49
C VAL A 319 -13.45 9.21 13.88
N VAL A 320 -14.50 8.41 14.07
CA VAL A 320 -15.87 8.87 14.37
C VAL A 320 -16.27 8.44 15.78
N ASP A 321 -16.78 9.38 16.57
CA ASP A 321 -17.50 9.06 17.81
C ASP A 321 -18.85 8.44 17.45
N ILE A 322 -18.92 7.10 17.53
CA ILE A 322 -20.14 6.35 17.16
C ILE A 322 -21.33 6.70 18.09
N PRO A 323 -21.18 6.79 19.43
CA PRO A 323 -22.22 7.36 20.30
C PRO A 323 -22.73 8.75 19.86
N ALA A 324 -21.86 9.66 19.41
CA ALA A 324 -22.26 10.96 18.87
C ALA A 324 -23.03 10.83 17.54
N LEU A 325 -22.58 9.95 16.64
CA LEU A 325 -23.30 9.65 15.39
C LEU A 325 -24.70 9.09 15.66
N VAL A 326 -24.86 8.18 16.63
CA VAL A 326 -26.17 7.65 17.05
C VAL A 326 -27.09 8.78 17.53
N ARG A 327 -26.58 9.74 18.32
CA ARG A 327 -27.35 10.93 18.74
C ARG A 327 -27.75 11.79 17.54
N ALA A 328 -26.82 12.09 16.64
CA ALA A 328 -27.05 12.91 15.45
C ALA A 328 -28.03 12.28 14.44
N MET A 329 -28.02 10.95 14.30
CA MET A 329 -29.02 10.25 13.48
C MET A 329 -30.40 10.23 14.16
N ARG A 330 -30.47 10.00 15.48
CA ARG A 330 -31.74 10.05 16.24
C ARG A 330 -32.39 11.45 16.24
N SER A 331 -31.59 12.52 16.21
CA SER A 331 -32.11 13.90 16.08
C SER A 331 -32.52 14.27 14.65
N GLY A 332 -32.17 13.45 13.65
CA GLY A 332 -32.38 13.74 12.23
C GLY A 332 -31.39 14.76 11.64
N LYS A 333 -30.33 15.13 12.38
CA LYS A 333 -29.22 15.96 11.89
C LYS A 333 -28.50 15.28 10.73
N VAL A 334 -28.21 13.98 10.90
CA VAL A 334 -27.67 13.09 9.86
C VAL A 334 -28.80 12.18 9.35
N ALA A 335 -29.03 12.17 8.04
CA ALA A 335 -30.12 11.41 7.40
C ALA A 335 -29.80 9.93 7.14
N GLY A 336 -28.53 9.55 7.23
CA GLY A 336 -28.05 8.18 7.02
C GLY A 336 -26.53 8.11 7.12
N ALA A 337 -26.00 6.91 7.36
CA ALA A 337 -24.55 6.71 7.45
C ALA A 337 -24.13 5.36 6.88
N ALA A 338 -22.88 5.26 6.41
CA ALA A 338 -22.24 4.00 6.07
C ALA A 338 -20.94 3.83 6.86
N LEU A 339 -20.76 2.67 7.48
CA LEU A 339 -19.61 2.35 8.32
C LEU A 339 -19.08 0.97 7.93
N ASP A 340 -17.82 0.93 7.49
CA ASP A 340 -17.10 -0.33 7.21
C ASP A 340 -16.18 -0.75 8.36
N VAL A 341 -15.79 0.20 9.21
CA VAL A 341 -14.71 0.06 10.19
C VAL A 341 -15.15 0.51 11.58
N TYR A 342 -14.66 -0.15 12.63
CA TYR A 342 -15.14 0.05 14.00
C TYR A 342 -13.97 0.17 14.99
N PRO A 343 -14.14 0.85 16.15
CA PRO A 343 -13.14 0.90 17.22
C PRO A 343 -12.62 -0.47 17.65
N ASP A 344 -13.55 -1.38 17.99
CA ASP A 344 -13.27 -2.78 18.31
C ASP A 344 -13.94 -3.71 17.28
N GLU A 345 -13.16 -4.60 16.67
CA GLU A 345 -13.61 -5.48 15.58
C GLU A 345 -13.49 -6.97 15.96
N PRO A 346 -14.39 -7.86 15.47
CA PRO A 346 -14.29 -9.29 15.73
C PRO A 346 -13.01 -9.92 15.15
N ALA A 347 -12.37 -10.81 15.90
CA ALA A 347 -11.18 -11.55 15.44
C ALA A 347 -11.47 -12.58 14.31
N GLY A 348 -12.72 -12.79 13.94
CA GLY A 348 -13.13 -13.71 12.88
C GLY A 348 -14.64 -13.73 12.65
N ASN A 349 -15.06 -14.44 11.60
CA ASN A 349 -16.45 -14.51 11.17
C ASN A 349 -17.32 -15.25 12.20
N GLY A 350 -18.44 -14.63 12.58
CA GLY A 350 -19.43 -15.17 13.52
C GLY A 350 -20.27 -14.06 14.13
N ASP A 351 -21.23 -14.43 14.98
CA ASP A 351 -22.25 -13.52 15.53
C ASP A 351 -21.73 -12.66 16.71
N TYR A 352 -20.57 -12.04 16.53
CA TYR A 352 -19.84 -11.34 17.60
C TYR A 352 -20.18 -9.84 17.72
N PHE A 353 -20.78 -9.24 16.70
CA PHE A 353 -21.08 -7.79 16.66
C PHE A 353 -22.30 -7.44 17.53
N THR A 354 -22.05 -7.37 18.85
CA THR A 354 -23.03 -7.26 19.93
C THR A 354 -22.57 -6.23 20.96
N SER A 355 -23.45 -5.87 21.91
CA SER A 355 -23.15 -4.93 23.01
C SER A 355 -21.98 -5.35 23.91
N HIS A 356 -21.55 -6.62 23.86
CA HIS A 356 -20.35 -7.11 24.54
C HIS A 356 -19.04 -6.69 23.85
N LEU A 357 -19.05 -6.49 22.52
CA LEU A 357 -17.89 -6.03 21.77
C LEU A 357 -17.81 -4.50 21.76
N ASN A 358 -18.93 -3.83 21.45
CA ASN A 358 -19.04 -2.38 21.48
C ASN A 358 -20.36 -2.01 22.15
N GLN A 359 -20.33 -1.21 23.23
CA GLN A 359 -21.53 -0.90 24.03
C GLN A 359 -22.67 -0.24 23.23
N TRP A 360 -22.35 0.45 22.14
CA TRP A 360 -23.28 1.12 21.23
C TRP A 360 -23.76 0.24 20.06
N ALA A 361 -23.32 -1.02 19.95
CA ALA A 361 -23.59 -1.86 18.77
C ALA A 361 -25.09 -2.13 18.54
N GLU A 362 -25.86 -2.39 19.60
CA GLU A 362 -27.31 -2.58 19.47
C GLU A 362 -28.02 -1.29 19.08
N ASP A 363 -27.67 -0.16 19.72
CA ASP A 363 -28.19 1.16 19.36
C ASP A 363 -27.96 1.46 17.87
N LEU A 364 -26.74 1.24 17.38
CA LEU A 364 -26.36 1.44 15.97
C LEU A 364 -27.16 0.54 15.01
N ARG A 365 -27.32 -0.76 15.37
CA ARG A 365 -28.07 -1.76 14.58
C ARG A 365 -29.58 -1.49 14.53
N THR A 366 -30.13 -0.66 15.42
CA THR A 366 -31.55 -0.28 15.42
C THR A 366 -31.88 0.96 14.59
N LEU A 367 -30.86 1.68 14.10
CA LEU A 367 -31.08 2.87 13.26
C LEU A 367 -31.61 2.48 11.88
N SER A 368 -32.40 3.37 11.29
CA SER A 368 -32.80 3.30 9.88
C SER A 368 -31.79 4.03 9.00
N ASN A 369 -31.77 3.69 7.71
CA ASN A 369 -30.90 4.24 6.68
C ASN A 369 -29.41 4.23 7.07
N ILE A 370 -28.98 3.12 7.69
CA ILE A 370 -27.58 2.84 8.01
C ILE A 370 -27.09 1.62 7.24
N ILE A 371 -25.87 1.71 6.70
CA ILE A 371 -25.16 0.60 6.07
C ILE A 371 -24.01 0.22 7.00
N LEU A 372 -24.00 -1.04 7.42
CA LEU A 372 -22.95 -1.61 8.28
C LEU A 372 -22.29 -2.74 7.51
N THR A 373 -21.04 -2.56 7.12
CA THR A 373 -20.24 -3.60 6.46
C THR A 373 -19.12 -4.09 7.39
N PRO A 374 -18.66 -5.35 7.27
CA PRO A 374 -17.70 -5.94 8.20
C PRO A 374 -16.25 -5.82 7.69
N HIS A 375 -15.74 -4.60 7.57
CA HIS A 375 -14.37 -4.27 7.12
C HIS A 375 -14.01 -4.90 5.77
N ILE A 376 -14.86 -4.68 4.76
CA ILE A 376 -14.74 -5.26 3.42
C ILE A 376 -14.38 -4.26 2.31
N GLY A 377 -14.15 -2.97 2.62
CA GLY A 377 -13.83 -1.95 1.61
C GLY A 377 -12.64 -2.29 0.71
N GLY A 378 -11.65 -3.05 1.21
CA GLY A 378 -10.53 -3.57 0.42
C GLY A 378 -10.62 -5.05 0.01
N SER A 379 -11.74 -5.71 0.28
CA SER A 379 -11.87 -7.18 0.21
C SER A 379 -12.49 -7.65 -1.11
N THR A 380 -11.78 -7.38 -2.22
CA THR A 380 -12.15 -7.83 -3.59
C THR A 380 -11.09 -8.77 -4.17
N GLU A 381 -11.48 -9.61 -5.14
CA GLU A 381 -10.54 -10.51 -5.84
C GLU A 381 -9.48 -9.71 -6.62
N GLU A 382 -9.86 -8.58 -7.21
CA GLU A 382 -8.96 -7.65 -7.88
C GLU A 382 -7.91 -7.09 -6.92
N ALA A 383 -8.31 -6.67 -5.72
CA ALA A 383 -7.38 -6.19 -4.70
C ALA A 383 -6.49 -7.33 -4.18
N GLN A 384 -7.02 -8.53 -3.91
CA GLN A 384 -6.20 -9.68 -3.50
C GLN A 384 -5.17 -10.07 -4.57
N ARG A 385 -5.53 -9.99 -5.86
CA ARG A 385 -4.61 -10.18 -6.98
C ARG A 385 -3.54 -9.08 -7.03
N ALA A 386 -3.93 -7.81 -6.90
CA ALA A 386 -3.00 -6.69 -6.91
C ALA A 386 -2.00 -6.74 -5.74
N ILE A 387 -2.47 -7.05 -4.52
CA ILE A 387 -1.64 -7.32 -3.34
C ILE A 387 -0.67 -8.49 -3.60
N GLY A 388 -1.16 -9.57 -4.21
CA GLY A 388 -0.35 -10.72 -4.62
C GLY A 388 0.81 -10.33 -5.54
N VAL A 389 0.52 -9.48 -6.54
CA VAL A 389 1.53 -8.96 -7.48
C VAL A 389 2.50 -8.00 -6.81
N GLU A 390 2.02 -6.99 -6.08
CA GLU A 390 2.85 -5.94 -5.48
C GLU A 390 3.83 -6.50 -4.44
N VAL A 391 3.35 -7.32 -3.51
CA VAL A 391 4.19 -7.96 -2.48
C VAL A 391 5.09 -9.02 -3.11
N GLY A 392 4.61 -9.79 -4.09
CA GLY A 392 5.42 -10.74 -4.85
C GLY A 392 6.62 -10.06 -5.51
N ASP A 393 6.39 -8.96 -6.22
CA ASP A 393 7.42 -8.13 -6.84
C ASP A 393 8.38 -7.52 -5.81
N ALA A 394 7.88 -6.99 -4.69
CA ALA A 394 8.72 -6.42 -3.64
C ALA A 394 9.68 -7.46 -3.05
N LEU A 395 9.17 -8.67 -2.75
CA LEU A 395 9.99 -9.80 -2.32
C LEU A 395 11.05 -10.16 -3.36
N VAL A 396 10.70 -10.27 -4.64
CA VAL A 396 11.66 -10.56 -5.73
C VAL A 396 12.75 -9.49 -5.82
N ARG A 397 12.40 -8.20 -5.72
CA ARG A 397 13.34 -7.06 -5.75
C ARG A 397 14.29 -7.09 -4.55
N TYR A 398 13.80 -7.39 -3.35
CA TYR A 398 14.65 -7.48 -2.15
C TYR A 398 15.58 -8.70 -2.17
N ILE A 399 15.09 -9.86 -2.60
CA ILE A 399 15.88 -11.10 -2.69
C ILE A 399 17.00 -10.94 -3.75
N ASN A 400 16.66 -10.49 -4.96
CA ASN A 400 17.59 -10.46 -6.10
C ASN A 400 18.40 -9.15 -6.23
N GLN A 401 17.99 -8.04 -5.60
CA GLN A 401 18.65 -6.73 -5.79
C GLN A 401 18.90 -5.95 -4.49
N GLY A 402 18.39 -6.41 -3.34
CA GLY A 402 18.50 -5.72 -2.05
C GLY A 402 17.63 -4.48 -1.88
N ILE A 403 16.72 -4.18 -2.81
CA ILE A 403 15.95 -2.93 -2.76
C ILE A 403 14.94 -2.98 -1.59
N THR A 404 14.98 -1.98 -0.71
CA THR A 404 14.09 -1.85 0.47
C THR A 404 12.99 -0.80 0.32
N LEU A 405 12.85 -0.20 -0.86
CA LEU A 405 11.75 0.74 -1.17
C LEU A 405 10.38 0.11 -0.88
N GLY A 406 9.54 0.78 -0.10
CA GLY A 406 8.26 0.26 0.37
C GLY A 406 8.34 -0.69 1.58
N SER A 407 9.49 -0.78 2.25
CA SER A 407 9.59 -1.55 3.49
C SER A 407 9.02 -0.78 4.69
N VAL A 408 8.14 -1.42 5.46
CA VAL A 408 7.47 -0.76 6.59
C VAL A 408 8.40 -0.55 7.80
N ASN A 409 9.48 -1.33 7.93
CA ASN A 409 10.35 -1.34 9.12
C ASN A 409 11.83 -1.03 8.85
N MET A 410 12.30 -1.06 7.59
CA MET A 410 13.68 -0.77 7.23
C MET A 410 13.86 0.67 6.70
N PRO A 411 15.11 1.18 6.58
CA PRO A 411 15.44 2.36 5.79
C PRO A 411 15.22 2.10 4.28
N GLU A 412 14.91 3.13 3.50
CA GLU A 412 14.59 2.97 2.07
C GLU A 412 15.82 3.19 1.19
N ALA A 413 16.33 2.11 0.60
CA ALA A 413 17.52 2.11 -0.23
C ALA A 413 17.24 1.50 -1.61
N GLN A 414 17.64 2.21 -2.65
CA GLN A 414 17.56 1.76 -4.04
C GLN A 414 18.78 2.21 -4.85
N LEU A 415 19.43 1.26 -5.53
CA LEU A 415 20.42 1.53 -6.58
C LEU A 415 19.89 1.02 -7.92
N ARG A 416 20.37 1.59 -9.03
CA ARG A 416 20.13 1.02 -10.38
C ARG A 416 20.55 -0.45 -10.39
N SER A 417 19.75 -1.32 -10.99
CA SER A 417 20.12 -2.73 -11.15
C SER A 417 21.44 -2.84 -11.93
N LEU A 418 22.26 -3.83 -11.59
CA LEU A 418 23.43 -4.18 -12.41
C LEU A 418 22.94 -4.77 -13.75
N THR A 419 23.65 -4.51 -14.85
CA THR A 419 23.31 -5.04 -16.18
C THR A 419 24.20 -6.24 -16.55
N LEU A 420 23.77 -7.04 -17.53
CA LEU A 420 24.59 -8.16 -18.03
C LEU A 420 25.92 -7.69 -18.64
N ASP A 421 25.98 -6.42 -19.05
CA ASP A 421 27.15 -5.75 -19.62
C ASP A 421 28.18 -5.31 -18.56
N GLU A 422 27.90 -5.53 -17.26
CA GLU A 422 28.77 -5.21 -16.11
C GLU A 422 29.35 -6.51 -15.48
N PRO A 423 30.30 -7.21 -16.13
CA PRO A 423 30.93 -8.43 -15.58
C PRO A 423 31.81 -8.10 -14.36
N ASN A 424 32.02 -9.08 -13.49
CA ASN A 424 32.83 -8.97 -12.25
C ASN A 424 32.39 -7.85 -11.28
N HIS A 425 31.12 -7.44 -11.33
CA HIS A 425 30.50 -6.56 -10.35
C HIS A 425 29.74 -7.37 -9.31
N ALA A 426 29.87 -6.99 -8.04
CA ALA A 426 29.10 -7.51 -6.91
C ALA A 426 28.38 -6.36 -6.18
N ARG A 427 27.17 -6.61 -5.70
CA ARG A 427 26.40 -5.74 -4.82
C ARG A 427 26.57 -6.21 -3.39
N VAL A 428 27.24 -5.41 -2.57
CA VAL A 428 27.35 -5.59 -1.13
C VAL A 428 26.16 -4.90 -0.47
N ILE A 429 25.46 -5.64 0.38
CA ILE A 429 24.41 -5.17 1.28
C ILE A 429 24.94 -5.37 2.69
N TYR A 430 24.91 -4.31 3.49
CA TYR A 430 25.37 -4.33 4.87
C TYR A 430 24.36 -3.63 5.77
N ILE A 431 23.65 -4.44 6.58
CA ILE A 431 22.69 -3.98 7.57
C ILE A 431 23.43 -3.88 8.90
N HIS A 432 23.37 -2.72 9.54
CA HIS A 432 24.15 -2.46 10.75
C HIS A 432 23.40 -1.62 11.77
N ARG A 433 23.88 -1.67 13.01
CA ARG A 433 23.45 -0.75 14.07
C ARG A 433 23.89 0.67 13.72
N ASN A 434 23.00 1.63 13.91
CA ASN A 434 23.21 3.04 13.60
C ASN A 434 24.14 3.70 14.65
N VAL A 435 25.42 3.35 14.63
CA VAL A 435 26.45 3.87 15.55
C VAL A 435 27.49 4.70 14.80
N PRO A 436 28.04 5.78 15.39
CA PRO A 436 29.05 6.59 14.74
C PRO A 436 30.31 5.80 14.39
N GLY A 437 30.83 6.02 13.18
CA GLY A 437 32.13 5.49 12.75
C GLY A 437 32.10 4.28 11.81
N VAL A 438 30.96 3.58 11.65
CA VAL A 438 30.87 2.35 10.82
C VAL A 438 31.34 2.57 9.37
N LEU A 439 30.98 3.71 8.77
CA LEU A 439 31.39 4.08 7.39
C LEU A 439 32.76 4.79 7.33
N ARG A 440 33.35 5.17 8.46
CA ARG A 440 34.51 6.06 8.51
C ARG A 440 35.80 5.27 8.62
N LYS A 441 36.68 5.40 7.62
CA LYS A 441 38.08 4.93 7.65
C LYS A 441 38.70 5.07 9.04
N GLY A 442 39.26 3.97 9.56
CA GLY A 442 39.73 3.89 10.94
C GLY A 442 40.69 5.02 11.30
N LYS A 443 40.41 5.74 12.39
CA LYS A 443 41.44 6.53 13.07
C LYS A 443 42.12 5.62 14.09
N SER A 444 43.42 5.39 13.94
CA SER A 444 44.24 4.80 15.01
C SER A 444 44.24 5.73 16.22
N GLY A 445 43.32 5.49 17.15
CA GLY A 445 43.24 6.19 18.43
C GLY A 445 44.46 5.83 19.28
N HIS A 446 45.40 6.76 19.41
CA HIS A 446 46.57 6.57 20.25
C HIS A 446 46.20 6.81 21.73
N THR A 447 45.86 5.76 22.46
CA THR A 447 45.84 5.82 23.93
C THR A 447 47.25 5.56 24.45
N HIS A 448 47.95 6.64 24.82
CA HIS A 448 49.27 6.56 25.44
C HIS A 448 49.17 6.08 26.89
N THR A 449 49.28 4.77 27.09
CA THR A 449 49.60 4.16 28.38
C THR A 449 50.86 3.32 28.22
N ASN A 450 51.88 3.60 29.04
CA ASN A 450 53.15 2.90 28.97
C ASN A 450 52.96 1.42 29.33
N LEU A 451 53.60 0.54 28.53
CA LEU A 451 53.52 -0.93 28.53
C LEU A 451 52.32 -1.51 27.75
N CYS A 452 52.66 -2.19 26.65
CA CYS A 452 51.80 -2.99 25.75
C CYS A 452 50.71 -2.24 24.96
N THR A 453 51.08 -1.73 23.78
CA THR A 453 50.13 -1.23 22.77
C THR A 453 49.41 -2.39 22.08
N VAL A 454 48.17 -2.68 22.48
CA VAL A 454 47.27 -3.58 21.74
C VAL A 454 46.55 -2.77 20.65
N TYR A 455 46.89 -3.01 19.39
CA TYR A 455 46.22 -2.40 18.25
C TYR A 455 44.85 -3.06 18.01
N LEU A 456 43.79 -2.51 18.61
CA LEU A 456 42.41 -2.84 18.23
C LEU A 456 41.94 -1.92 17.09
N THR A 457 42.51 -2.14 15.90
CA THR A 457 42.01 -1.52 14.67
C THR A 457 40.75 -2.26 14.24
N PHE A 458 39.58 -1.71 14.54
CA PHE A 458 38.33 -2.17 13.94
C PHE A 458 38.26 -1.58 12.52
N PRO A 459 38.25 -2.41 11.45
CA PRO A 459 38.21 -1.91 10.08
C PRO A 459 36.87 -1.21 9.80
N ALA A 460 36.90 -0.18 8.95
CA ALA A 460 35.68 0.46 8.49
C ALA A 460 35.07 -0.27 7.29
N VAL A 461 33.78 -0.12 7.03
CA VAL A 461 33.15 -0.73 5.83
C VAL A 461 33.83 -0.23 4.54
N ASN A 462 34.09 1.08 4.45
CA ASN A 462 34.81 1.68 3.31
C ASN A 462 36.31 1.33 3.25
N GLU A 463 36.85 0.64 4.27
CA GLU A 463 38.22 0.14 4.28
C GLU A 463 38.27 -1.30 3.76
N ILE A 464 37.32 -2.15 4.17
CA ILE A 464 37.11 -3.51 3.62
C ILE A 464 36.78 -3.44 2.12
N LEU A 465 35.98 -2.47 1.71
CA LEU A 465 35.68 -2.23 0.28
C LEU A 465 36.79 -1.44 -0.44
N GLY A 466 37.82 -0.97 0.26
CA GLY A 466 38.83 -0.03 -0.25
C GLY A 466 39.79 -0.61 -1.29
N ASP A 467 39.95 -1.94 -1.32
CA ASP A 467 40.73 -2.66 -2.34
C ASP A 467 39.93 -2.87 -3.65
N HIS A 468 38.65 -2.47 -3.67
CA HIS A 468 37.76 -2.54 -4.82
C HIS A 468 37.27 -1.15 -5.23
N ASN A 469 36.90 -0.98 -6.50
CA ASN A 469 36.29 0.25 -6.98
C ASN A 469 34.79 0.25 -6.65
N VAL A 470 34.32 1.25 -5.89
CA VAL A 470 32.91 1.41 -5.52
C VAL A 470 32.21 2.30 -6.54
N ASP A 471 31.45 1.71 -7.47
CA ASP A 471 30.79 2.44 -8.56
C ASP A 471 29.55 3.20 -8.11
N LYS A 472 28.82 2.66 -7.12
CA LYS A 472 27.60 3.22 -6.54
C LYS A 472 27.54 2.87 -5.07
N GLN A 473 27.08 3.81 -4.24
CA GLN A 473 26.83 3.60 -2.82
C GLN A 473 25.62 4.42 -2.39
N ILE A 474 24.73 3.83 -1.60
CA ILE A 474 23.65 4.51 -0.88
C ILE A 474 23.61 3.98 0.55
N SER A 475 23.41 4.89 1.50
CA SER A 475 23.23 4.58 2.91
C SER A 475 22.04 5.37 3.43
N ASP A 476 21.13 4.72 4.12
CA ASP A 476 20.01 5.36 4.83
C ASP A 476 19.88 4.75 6.24
N SER A 477 19.25 5.46 7.17
CA SER A 477 19.12 5.04 8.57
C SER A 477 17.77 5.41 9.17
N ARG A 478 17.20 4.49 9.94
CA ARG A 478 15.88 4.63 10.57
C ARG A 478 15.96 4.09 12.00
N GLY A 479 15.98 5.00 12.97
CA GLY A 479 16.19 4.65 14.38
C GLY A 479 17.54 3.96 14.59
N ASP A 480 17.53 2.81 15.25
CA ASP A 480 18.72 2.03 15.62
C ASP A 480 19.36 1.26 14.45
N VAL A 481 18.71 1.20 13.28
CA VAL A 481 19.12 0.38 12.14
C VAL A 481 19.48 1.25 10.94
N ALA A 482 20.60 0.92 10.29
CA ALA A 482 21.06 1.53 9.06
C ALA A 482 21.26 0.47 7.97
N TYR A 483 21.00 0.86 6.73
CA TYR A 483 21.08 0.01 5.55
C TYR A 483 22.04 0.63 4.55
N LEU A 484 23.13 -0.08 4.27
CA LEU A 484 24.11 0.28 3.26
C LEU A 484 23.99 -0.68 2.07
N MET A 485 23.96 -0.11 0.86
CA MET A 485 24.06 -0.86 -0.39
C MET A 485 25.16 -0.23 -1.25
N ALA A 486 26.11 -1.06 -1.71
CA ALA A 486 27.22 -0.63 -2.56
C ALA A 486 27.41 -1.61 -3.73
N ASP A 487 27.58 -1.08 -4.94
CA ASP A 487 28.03 -1.86 -6.09
C ASP A 487 29.55 -1.68 -6.23
N ILE A 488 30.29 -2.78 -6.20
CA ILE A 488 31.74 -2.84 -6.36
C ILE A 488 32.13 -3.60 -7.64
N SER A 489 33.15 -3.12 -8.34
CA SER A 489 33.69 -3.72 -9.57
C SER A 489 35.04 -4.43 -9.35
N ASN A 490 35.40 -5.27 -10.33
CA ASN A 490 36.63 -6.08 -10.36
C ASN A 490 36.75 -7.08 -9.20
N VAL A 491 35.64 -7.65 -8.75
CA VAL A 491 35.62 -8.65 -7.67
C VAL A 491 35.81 -10.05 -8.24
N GLN A 492 36.80 -10.80 -7.73
CA GLN A 492 36.92 -12.23 -8.00
C GLN A 492 36.09 -13.07 -7.01
N TYR A 493 35.58 -14.22 -7.46
CA TYR A 493 34.72 -15.10 -6.63
C TYR A 493 35.36 -15.48 -5.28
N ALA A 494 36.67 -15.68 -5.23
CA ALA A 494 37.39 -15.96 -3.98
C ALA A 494 37.27 -14.80 -2.96
N GLN A 495 37.38 -13.55 -3.43
CA GLN A 495 37.35 -12.35 -2.60
C GLN A 495 35.95 -12.05 -2.03
N ILE A 496 34.88 -12.54 -2.67
CA ILE A 496 33.50 -12.39 -2.17
C ILE A 496 33.37 -12.96 -0.76
N LYS A 497 34.02 -14.11 -0.51
CA LYS A 497 34.04 -14.75 0.80
C LYS A 497 34.77 -13.87 1.82
N ASP A 498 35.96 -13.40 1.48
CA ASP A 498 36.80 -12.58 2.37
C ASP A 498 36.10 -11.25 2.72
N ILE A 499 35.44 -10.61 1.76
CA ILE A 499 34.60 -9.41 1.98
C ILE A 499 33.45 -9.71 2.94
N THR A 500 32.76 -10.83 2.76
CA THR A 500 31.61 -11.23 3.60
C THR A 500 32.06 -11.48 5.04
N GLU A 501 33.08 -12.33 5.24
CA GLU A 501 33.63 -12.64 6.57
C GLU A 501 34.18 -11.38 7.27
N SER A 502 34.82 -10.46 6.52
CA SER A 502 35.34 -9.19 7.07
C SER A 502 34.23 -8.24 7.52
N LEU A 503 33.10 -8.17 6.80
CA LEU A 503 31.96 -7.35 7.17
C LEU A 503 31.17 -7.94 8.34
N GLU A 504 31.03 -9.27 8.39
CA GLU A 504 30.40 -9.98 9.51
C GLU A 504 31.21 -9.90 10.81
N ALA A 505 32.53 -9.79 10.73
CA ALA A 505 33.41 -9.57 11.88
C ALA A 505 33.23 -8.19 12.55
N LEU A 506 32.54 -7.24 11.92
CA LEU A 506 32.29 -5.92 12.49
C LEU A 506 31.25 -6.00 13.62
N SER A 507 31.58 -5.45 14.79
CA SER A 507 30.69 -5.45 15.98
C SER A 507 29.37 -4.68 15.79
N SER A 508 29.28 -3.84 14.76
CA SER A 508 28.06 -3.14 14.33
C SER A 508 27.16 -3.98 13.41
N CYS A 509 27.64 -5.10 12.87
CA CYS A 509 26.92 -5.91 11.90
C CYS A 509 25.62 -6.47 12.48
N ILE A 510 24.55 -6.39 11.70
CA ILE A 510 23.30 -7.12 11.93
C ILE A 510 23.18 -8.24 10.89
N MET A 511 23.39 -7.93 9.61
CA MET A 511 23.36 -8.90 8.52
C MET A 511 24.15 -8.38 7.31
N THR A 512 24.96 -9.24 6.70
CA THR A 512 25.66 -8.98 5.43
C THR A 512 25.07 -9.87 4.33
N ARG A 513 24.94 -9.34 3.11
CA ARG A 513 24.61 -10.14 1.91
C ARG A 513 25.43 -9.63 0.72
N VAL A 514 26.03 -10.52 -0.06
CA VAL A 514 26.69 -10.14 -1.33
C VAL A 514 25.97 -10.81 -2.49
N LEU A 515 25.48 -10.02 -3.45
CA LEU A 515 24.80 -10.47 -4.66
C LEU A 515 25.75 -10.27 -5.85
N TYR A 516 25.94 -11.25 -6.74
CA TYR A 516 26.91 -11.17 -7.84
C TYR A 516 26.38 -11.77 -9.16
#